data_AF-A0A397ISX1-F1
#
_entry.id   AF-A0A397ISX1-F1
#
_cell.length_a   1.000
_cell.length_b   1.000
_cell.length_c   1.000
_cell.angle_alpha   90.00
_cell.angle_beta   90.00
_cell.angle_gamma   90.00
#
_symmetry.space_group_name_H-M   'P 1'
#
loop_
_entity.id
_entity.type
_entity.pdbx_description
1 polymer ?
#
loop_
_entity_poly.entity_id
_entity_poly.type
_entity_poly.pdbx_seq_one_letter_code
_entity_poly.pdbx_strand_id
1 'polypeptide(L)'
;MYLLSRKENYEESDITRLQESINEWAKLFIELFEEYLLSKLQFSKLHSWVFYICSSIREFGTINRYITETYESLHKNYIKKSYKLTNKKEIEKQIMKILNILFW
;
A
#
# COMPACT_ATOMS: atom_id res chain seq x y z
N MET A 1 10.53 11.15 4.58
CA MET A 1 9.59 10.02 4.71
C MET A 1 9.46 9.20 3.43
N TYR A 2 8.98 9.74 2.29
CA TYR A 2 8.73 8.95 1.05
C TYR A 2 9.95 8.15 0.53
N LEU A 3 11.13 8.77 0.45
CA LEU A 3 12.33 8.06 -0.02
C LEU A 3 12.74 6.94 0.94
N LEU A 4 12.61 7.17 2.25
CA LEU A 4 12.90 6.16 3.28
C LEU A 4 11.90 5.01 3.27
N SER A 5 10.62 5.25 2.97
CA SER A 5 9.61 4.19 2.91
C SER A 5 9.75 3.27 1.69
N ARG A 6 10.54 3.66 0.68
CA ARG A 6 10.78 2.85 -0.53
C ARG A 6 12.09 2.08 -0.50
N LYS A 7 12.82 2.11 0.62
CA LYS A 7 14.10 1.40 0.75
C LYS A 7 13.84 -0.11 0.77
N GLU A 8 14.67 -0.86 0.05
CA GLU A 8 14.59 -2.32 0.01
C GLU A 8 15.37 -3.00 1.14
N ASN A 9 16.36 -2.31 1.71
CA ASN A 9 17.19 -2.82 2.80
C ASN A 9 17.30 -1.75 3.88
N TYR A 10 16.74 -2.00 5.05
CA TYR A 10 16.78 -1.09 6.19
C TYR A 10 17.92 -1.46 7.14
N GLU A 11 18.71 -0.47 7.52
CA GLU A 11 19.52 -0.51 8.73
C GLU A 11 18.69 0.01 9.91
N GLU A 12 19.07 -0.32 11.14
CA GLU A 12 18.35 0.15 12.34
C GLU A 12 18.35 1.69 12.45
N SER A 13 19.39 2.34 11.93
CA SER A 13 19.50 3.79 11.82
C SER A 13 18.44 4.38 10.86
N ASP A 14 18.14 3.70 9.75
CA ASP A 14 17.08 4.11 8.83
C ASP A 14 15.69 3.99 9.47
N ILE A 15 15.46 2.91 10.22
CA ILE A 15 14.19 2.66 10.92
C ILE A 15 13.98 3.74 11.98
N THR A 16 15.02 4.07 12.74
CA THR A 16 14.98 5.14 13.74
C THR A 16 14.65 6.49 13.09
N ARG A 17 15.36 6.84 12.01
CA ARG A 17 15.12 8.10 11.27
C ARG A 17 13.72 8.16 10.64
N LEU A 18 13.21 7.01 10.21
CA LEU A 18 11.85 6.88 9.68
C LEU A 18 10.81 7.11 10.79
N GLN A 19 10.98 6.50 11.96
CA GLN A 19 10.07 6.69 13.09
C GLN A 19 10.04 8.17 13.53
N GLU A 20 11.19 8.82 13.64
CA GLU A 20 11.28 10.24 13.96
C GLU A 20 10.54 11.09 12.92
N SER A 21 10.78 10.83 11.63
CA SER A 21 10.10 11.54 10.54
C SER A 21 8.58 11.36 10.58
N ILE A 22 8.10 10.16 10.93
CA ILE A 22 6.67 9.84 11.02
C ILE A 22 6.05 10.54 12.23
N ASN A 23 6.73 10.53 13.38
CA ASN A 23 6.25 11.18 14.60
C ASN A 23 6.13 12.69 14.40
N GLU A 24 7.14 13.35 13.83
CA GLU A 24 7.09 14.79 13.55
C GLU A 24 6.01 15.13 12.53
N TRP A 25 5.89 14.35 11.45
CA TRP A 25 4.81 14.55 10.48
C TRP A 25 3.42 14.34 11.12
N ALA A 26 3.25 13.33 11.97
CA ALA A 26 1.98 13.05 12.63
C ALA A 26 1.57 14.16 13.60
N LYS A 27 2.53 14.72 14.37
CA LYS A 27 2.28 15.89 15.23
C LYS A 27 1.76 17.08 14.42
N LEU A 28 2.48 17.46 13.35
CA LEU A 28 2.06 18.56 12.47
C LEU A 28 0.71 18.29 11.82
N PHE A 29 0.46 17.06 11.39
CA PHE A 29 -0.83 16.67 10.81
C PHE A 29 -1.97 16.81 11.82
N ILE A 30 -1.76 16.39 13.07
CA ILE A 30 -2.76 16.54 14.13
C ILE A 30 -3.01 18.03 14.39
N GLU A 31 -1.96 18.81 14.64
CA GLU A 31 -2.07 20.25 14.92
C GLU A 31 -2.81 21.02 13.81
N LEU A 32 -2.56 20.68 12.53
CA LEU A 32 -3.19 21.37 11.40
C LEU A 32 -4.67 21.01 11.20
N PHE A 33 -5.07 19.78 11.54
CA PHE A 33 -6.39 19.26 11.17
C PHE A 33 -7.30 18.92 12.34
N GLU A 34 -6.83 19.02 13.58
CA GLU A 34 -7.60 18.72 14.80
C GLU A 34 -8.90 19.52 14.86
N GLU A 35 -8.87 20.81 14.53
CA GLU A 35 -10.05 21.68 14.55
C GLU A 35 -11.07 21.35 13.45
N TYR A 36 -10.61 20.77 12.34
CA TYR A 36 -11.44 20.51 11.15
C TYR A 36 -12.02 19.10 11.10
N LEU A 37 -11.51 18.16 11.91
CA LEU A 37 -11.89 16.75 11.82
C LEU A 37 -12.71 16.31 13.03
N LEU A 38 -14.03 16.30 12.85
CA LEU A 38 -15.05 15.79 13.79
C LEU A 38 -14.77 14.37 14.31
N SER A 39 -13.99 13.58 13.56
CA SER A 39 -13.64 12.20 13.90
C SER A 39 -12.50 12.06 14.92
N LYS A 40 -12.02 13.16 15.53
CA LYS A 40 -10.84 13.16 16.42
C LYS A 40 -9.62 12.46 15.81
N LEU A 41 -9.50 12.51 14.48
CA LEU A 41 -8.40 11.88 13.73
C LEU A 41 -8.29 10.35 13.92
N GLN A 42 -9.40 9.67 14.23
CA GLN A 42 -9.44 8.20 14.39
C GLN A 42 -9.36 7.46 13.06
N PHE A 43 -8.26 7.63 12.32
CA PHE A 43 -8.00 6.90 11.09
C PHE A 43 -7.20 5.65 11.42
N SER A 44 -7.80 4.48 11.23
CA SER A 44 -7.14 3.18 11.41
C SER A 44 -5.83 3.09 10.62
N LYS A 45 -5.82 3.60 9.38
CA LYS A 45 -4.62 3.67 8.54
C LYS A 45 -3.52 4.55 9.11
N LEU A 46 -3.87 5.73 9.65
CA LEU A 46 -2.90 6.64 10.27
C LEU A 46 -2.31 6.00 11.53
N HIS A 47 -3.15 5.39 12.36
CA HIS A 47 -2.71 4.66 13.55
C HIS A 47 -1.75 3.52 13.17
N SER A 48 -2.12 2.70 12.18
CA SER A 48 -1.24 1.64 11.66
C SER A 48 0.11 2.19 11.18
N TRP A 49 0.09 3.31 10.46
CA TRP A 49 1.31 3.93 9.94
C TRP A 49 2.23 4.48 11.04
N VAL A 50 1.68 5.13 12.06
CA VAL A 50 2.47 5.75 13.15
C VAL A 50 3.06 4.71 14.09
N PHE A 51 2.28 3.69 14.46
CA PHE A 51 2.66 2.77 15.53
C PHE A 51 3.30 1.47 15.04
N TYR A 52 2.92 0.97 13.86
CA TYR A 52 3.26 -0.40 13.46
C TYR A 52 4.22 -0.48 12.26
N ILE A 53 4.46 0.61 11.54
CA ILE A 53 5.28 0.52 10.32
C ILE A 53 6.71 0.06 10.61
N CYS A 54 7.34 0.56 11.68
CA CYS A 54 8.70 0.20 12.04
C CYS A 54 8.79 -1.24 12.55
N SER A 55 7.79 -1.73 13.29
CA SER A 55 7.72 -3.15 13.65
C SER A 55 7.53 -4.03 12.42
N SER A 56 6.66 -3.62 11.48
CA SER A 56 6.44 -4.36 10.23
C SER A 56 7.71 -4.41 9.37
N ILE A 57 8.51 -3.33 9.32
CA ILE A 57 9.80 -3.35 8.63
C ILE A 57 10.78 -4.32 9.30
N ARG A 58 10.85 -4.34 10.63
CA ARG A 58 11.73 -5.28 11.36
C ARG A 58 11.32 -6.74 11.15
N GLU A 59 10.03 -7.01 11.06
CA GLU A 59 9.48 -8.36 10.89
C GLU A 59 9.60 -8.85 9.42
N PHE A 60 9.22 -8.02 8.46
CA PHE A 60 9.09 -8.41 7.05
C PHE A 60 10.27 -7.95 6.16
N GLY A 61 11.16 -7.12 6.70
CA GLY A 61 12.34 -6.55 6.05
C GLY A 61 12.04 -5.31 5.22
N THR A 62 10.87 -5.20 4.61
CA THR A 62 10.48 -4.03 3.80
C THR A 62 8.98 -3.74 3.89
N ILE A 63 8.62 -2.47 3.63
CA ILE A 63 7.22 -2.05 3.54
C ILE A 63 6.52 -2.70 2.33
N ASN A 64 7.22 -2.77 1.20
CA ASN A 64 6.62 -3.21 -0.08
C ASN A 64 6.39 -4.72 -0.17
N ARG A 65 6.93 -5.54 0.75
CA ARG A 65 6.75 -6.99 0.66
C ARG A 65 5.34 -7.45 1.05
N TYR A 66 4.56 -6.62 1.75
CA TYR A 66 3.20 -6.96 2.18
C TYR A 66 2.10 -6.07 1.56
N ILE A 67 2.43 -5.19 0.61
CA ILE A 67 1.43 -4.36 -0.08
C ILE A 67 0.71 -5.15 -1.19
N THR A 68 -0.53 -4.77 -1.46
CA THR A 68 -1.41 -5.42 -2.45
C THR A 68 -1.16 -4.97 -3.89
N GLU A 69 -0.12 -4.18 -4.16
CA GLU A 69 0.13 -3.55 -5.47
C GLU A 69 0.24 -4.59 -6.61
N THR A 70 0.94 -5.69 -6.37
CA THR A 70 1.05 -6.78 -7.35
C THR A 70 -0.33 -7.39 -7.64
N TYR A 71 -1.10 -7.72 -6.60
CA TYR A 71 -2.45 -8.27 -6.77
C TYR A 71 -3.39 -7.30 -7.50
N GLU A 72 -3.36 -6.02 -7.14
CA GLU A 72 -4.16 -4.97 -7.77
C GLU A 72 -3.81 -4.78 -9.25
N SER A 73 -2.51 -4.80 -9.58
CA SER A 73 -2.03 -4.74 -10.97
C SER A 73 -2.48 -5.95 -11.79
N LEU A 74 -2.34 -7.16 -11.22
CA LEU A 74 -2.82 -8.40 -11.85
C LEU A 74 -4.33 -8.34 -12.09
N HIS A 75 -5.11 -7.95 -11.08
CA HIS A 75 -6.56 -7.81 -11.19
C HIS A 75 -6.95 -6.77 -12.26
N LYS A 76 -6.25 -5.62 -12.31
CA LYS A 76 -6.48 -4.61 -13.34
C LYS A 76 -6.19 -5.15 -14.75
N ASN A 77 -5.09 -5.87 -14.91
CA ASN A 77 -4.64 -6.36 -16.21
C ASN A 77 -5.47 -7.53 -16.72
N TYR A 78 -5.80 -8.49 -15.87
CA TYR A 78 -6.44 -9.74 -16.29
C TYR A 78 -7.95 -9.73 -16.17
N ILE A 79 -8.50 -8.99 -15.20
CA ILE A 79 -9.95 -8.95 -14.97
C ILE A 79 -10.54 -7.66 -15.54
N LYS A 80 -10.06 -6.48 -15.11
CA LYS A 80 -10.71 -5.22 -15.51
C LYS A 80 -10.56 -4.91 -17.01
N LYS A 81 -9.39 -5.15 -17.60
CA LYS A 81 -9.17 -4.92 -19.05
C LYS A 81 -10.02 -5.87 -19.90
N SER A 82 -9.98 -7.17 -19.61
CA SER A 82 -10.78 -8.17 -20.34
C SER A 82 -12.28 -7.86 -20.23
N TYR A 83 -12.76 -7.60 -19.01
CA TYR A 83 -14.15 -7.21 -18.74
C TYR A 83 -14.61 -6.00 -19.58
N LYS A 84 -13.75 -4.97 -19.72
CA LYS A 84 -14.04 -3.80 -20.56
C LYS A 84 -14.04 -4.16 -22.05
N LEU A 85 -13.03 -4.91 -22.52
CA LEU A 85 -12.90 -5.32 -23.92
C LEU A 85 -14.10 -6.14 -24.41
N THR A 86 -14.70 -6.94 -23.53
CA THR A 86 -15.85 -7.78 -23.90
C THR A 86 -17.19 -7.06 -23.86
N ASN A 87 -17.21 -5.77 -23.51
CA ASN A 87 -18.43 -5.06 -23.13
C ASN A 87 -19.27 -5.86 -22.10
N LYS A 88 -18.59 -6.45 -21.11
CA LYS A 88 -19.19 -7.25 -20.03
C LYS A 88 -19.88 -8.55 -20.48
N LYS A 89 -19.63 -9.02 -21.70
CA LYS A 89 -20.15 -10.31 -22.21
C LYS A 89 -19.07 -11.39 -22.17
N GLU A 90 -19.44 -12.65 -21.99
CA GLU A 90 -18.53 -13.81 -22.08
C GLU A 90 -17.17 -13.67 -21.35
N ILE A 91 -17.18 -13.03 -20.17
CA ILE A 91 -15.98 -12.59 -19.44
C ILE A 91 -15.09 -13.79 -19.07
N GLU A 92 -15.69 -14.87 -18.58
CA GLU A 92 -14.98 -16.08 -18.15
C GLU A 92 -14.17 -16.72 -19.29
N LYS A 93 -14.76 -16.84 -20.48
CA LYS A 93 -14.07 -17.40 -21.66
C LYS A 93 -12.84 -16.58 -22.03
N GLN A 94 -12.91 -15.25 -21.93
CA GLN A 94 -11.78 -14.37 -22.27
C GLN A 94 -10.70 -14.34 -21.19
N ILE A 95 -11.09 -14.37 -19.91
CA ILE A 95 -10.13 -14.51 -18.82
C ILE A 95 -9.37 -15.82 -18.97
N MET A 96 -10.08 -16.93 -19.20
CA MET A 96 -9.44 -18.24 -19.44
C MET A 96 -8.50 -18.21 -20.65
N LYS A 97 -8.89 -17.53 -21.74
CA LYS A 97 -8.03 -17.36 -22.92
C LYS A 97 -6.74 -16.59 -22.59
N ILE A 98 -6.84 -15.50 -21.83
CA ILE A 98 -5.67 -14.69 -21.45
C ILE A 98 -4.75 -15.47 -20.49
N LEU A 99 -5.33 -16.17 -19.51
CA LEU A 99 -4.56 -17.02 -18.59
C LEU A 99 -3.85 -18.15 -19.34
N ASN A 100 -4.53 -18.84 -20.27
CA ASN A 100 -3.94 -19.92 -21.05
C ASN A 100 -2.76 -19.48 -21.93
N ILE A 101 -2.74 -18.22 -22.39
CA ILE A 101 -1.61 -17.65 -23.18
C ILE A 101 -0.36 -17.41 -22.32
N LEU A 102 -0.52 -17.24 -21.00
CA LEU A 102 0.57 -16.84 -20.11
C LEU A 102 1.23 -18.02 -19.39
N PHE A 103 0.61 -19.19 -19.39
CA PHE A 103 1.09 -20.40 -18.71
C PHE A 103 1.60 -21.48 -19.69
N TRP A 104 1.90 -21.12 -20.95
CA TRP A 104 2.58 -21.92 -21.98
C TRP A 104 3.71 -21.08 -22.59
#